data_AF-A0A349SI19-F1
#
_entry.id   AF-A0A349SI19-F1
#
_cell.length_a   1.000
_cell.length_b   1.000
_cell.length_c   1.000
_cell.angle_alpha   90.00
_cell.angle_beta   90.00
_cell.angle_gamma   90.00
#
_symmetry.space_group_name_H-M   'P 1'
#
loop_
_entity.id
_entity.type
_entity.pdbx_description
1 polymer ?
#
loop_
_entity_poly.entity_id
_entity_poly.type
_entity_poly.pdbx_seq_one_letter_code
_entity_poly.pdbx_strand_id
1 'polypeptide(L)'
;DHRGIGESNDQPSVEATTMLYAKDVLALLDHLSIKQAHFLGIVGIGACIGQELALLAPDRVRSLINSGTWARADHHFRAKLTLWLDLHERLGFEAFQKCVVLSAFDAEFFNRYQDKLLGPCGGWSDLRENLIAQQRLTHAALTHNSV
;
A
#
# COMPACT_ATOMS: atom_id res chain seq x y z
N ASP A 1 0.46 12.01 0.75
CA ASP A 1 0.42 10.81 -0.10
C ASP A 1 1.76 10.08 -0.09
N HIS A 2 1.79 8.81 -0.50
CA HIS A 2 3.06 8.13 -0.72
C HIS A 2 3.71 8.66 -2.01
N ARG A 3 5.04 8.54 -2.12
CA ARG A 3 5.76 8.83 -3.38
C ARG A 3 5.04 8.20 -4.58
N GLY A 4 4.84 8.99 -5.64
CA GLY A 4 4.18 8.58 -6.87
C GLY A 4 2.65 8.54 -6.80
N ILE A 5 2.04 8.96 -5.70
CA ILE A 5 0.59 9.05 -5.50
C ILE A 5 0.19 10.50 -5.22
N GLY A 6 -0.98 10.90 -5.71
CA GLY A 6 -1.49 12.27 -5.54
C GLY A 6 -0.49 13.30 -6.02
N GLU A 7 -0.20 14.29 -5.17
CA GLU A 7 0.74 15.38 -5.47
C GLU A 7 2.21 15.03 -5.13
N SER A 8 2.49 13.79 -4.73
CA SER A 8 3.83 13.37 -4.32
C SER A 8 4.62 12.82 -5.51
N ASN A 9 5.71 13.48 -5.84
CA ASN A 9 6.65 13.02 -6.87
C ASN A 9 7.32 11.69 -6.48
N ASP A 10 7.88 10.99 -7.47
CA ASP A 10 8.74 9.82 -7.27
C ASP A 10 9.95 9.84 -8.21
N GLN A 11 10.93 9.00 -7.90
CA GLN A 11 12.11 8.74 -8.73
C GLN A 11 12.09 7.26 -9.14
N PRO A 12 11.61 6.93 -10.36
CA PRO A 12 11.48 5.54 -10.81
C PRO A 12 12.79 4.74 -10.80
N SER A 13 13.93 5.42 -10.89
CA SER A 13 15.26 4.80 -10.81
C SER A 13 15.62 4.25 -9.42
N VAL A 14 14.96 4.71 -8.36
CA VAL A 14 15.15 4.20 -7.00
C VAL A 14 14.24 3.00 -6.80
N GLU A 15 14.82 1.88 -6.38
CA GLU A 15 14.07 0.66 -6.08
C GLU A 15 13.04 0.89 -4.97
N ALA A 16 11.77 0.52 -5.23
CA ALA A 16 10.69 0.67 -4.27
C ALA A 16 10.71 -0.45 -3.21
N THR A 17 10.87 -0.10 -1.94
CA THR A 17 10.81 -1.05 -0.81
C THR A 17 9.97 -0.47 0.32
N THR A 18 9.37 -1.30 1.17
CA THR A 18 8.65 -0.81 2.37
C THR A 18 9.55 0.06 3.27
N MET A 19 10.84 -0.28 3.35
CA MET A 19 11.87 0.53 4.03
C MET A 19 12.04 1.92 3.39
N LEU A 20 12.01 2.03 2.06
CA LEU A 20 12.07 3.33 1.37
C LEU A 20 10.89 4.21 1.77
N TYR A 21 9.67 3.67 1.73
CA TYR A 21 8.48 4.40 2.13
C TYR A 21 8.50 4.76 3.63
N ALA A 22 9.08 3.92 4.50
CA ALA A 22 9.25 4.24 5.93
C ALA A 22 10.23 5.40 6.15
N LYS A 23 11.30 5.47 5.36
CA LYS A 23 12.24 6.61 5.37
C LYS A 23 11.57 7.91 4.92
N ASP A 24 10.63 7.86 4.00
CA ASP A 24 9.83 9.04 3.63
C ASP A 24 8.98 9.54 4.81
N VAL A 25 8.37 8.61 5.54
CA VAL A 25 7.61 8.97 6.74
C VAL A 25 8.53 9.63 7.76
N LEU A 26 9.73 9.11 8.01
CA LEU A 26 10.69 9.76 8.92
C LEU A 26 11.10 11.15 8.44
N ALA A 27 11.44 11.31 7.17
CA ALA A 27 11.79 12.60 6.60
C ALA A 27 10.64 13.60 6.73
N LEU A 28 9.40 13.14 6.56
CA LEU A 28 8.21 13.97 6.75
C LEU A 28 8.01 14.36 8.22
N LEU A 29 8.20 13.45 9.17
CA LEU A 29 8.15 13.78 10.60
C LEU A 29 9.20 14.84 10.97
N ASP A 30 10.43 14.70 10.44
CA ASP A 30 11.51 15.65 10.67
C ASP A 30 11.18 17.03 10.09
N HIS A 31 10.70 17.06 8.84
CA HIS A 31 10.27 18.30 8.19
C HIS A 31 9.17 19.02 8.98
N LEU A 32 8.20 18.27 9.52
CA LEU A 32 7.11 18.80 10.33
C LEU A 32 7.49 19.03 11.80
N SER A 33 8.74 18.75 12.20
CA SER A 33 9.20 18.81 13.59
C SER A 33 8.38 17.95 14.57
N ILE A 34 7.82 16.83 14.09
CA ILE A 34 7.07 15.87 14.89
C ILE A 34 8.05 14.86 15.52
N LYS A 35 8.18 14.93 16.84
CA LYS A 35 9.09 14.04 17.57
C LYS A 35 8.61 12.59 17.60
N GLN A 36 7.33 12.35 17.86
CA GLN A 36 6.75 11.02 17.97
C GLN A 36 5.28 11.06 17.53
N ALA A 37 4.78 9.99 16.91
CA ALA A 37 3.39 9.89 16.50
C ALA A 37 2.81 8.48 16.71
N HIS A 38 1.48 8.38 16.70
CA HIS A 38 0.77 7.11 16.57
C HIS A 38 0.60 6.78 15.10
N PHE A 39 0.82 5.52 14.73
CA PHE A 39 0.68 5.04 13.37
C PHE A 39 -0.46 4.04 13.29
N LEU A 40 -1.29 4.20 12.25
CA LEU A 40 -2.35 3.29 11.89
C LEU A 40 -2.09 2.80 10.46
N GLY A 41 -1.71 1.54 10.34
CA GLY A 41 -1.61 0.83 9.08
C GLY A 41 -2.91 0.12 8.76
N ILE A 42 -3.68 0.62 7.81
CA ILE A 42 -4.90 -0.02 7.33
C ILE A 42 -4.58 -0.88 6.12
N VAL A 43 -4.96 -2.16 6.18
CA VAL A 43 -4.96 -3.22 5.15
C VAL A 43 -4.05 -2.94 3.96
N GLY A 44 -2.91 -3.63 3.90
CA GLY A 44 -1.97 -3.51 2.78
C GLY A 44 -0.61 -2.92 3.17
N ILE A 45 0.04 -2.29 2.20
CA ILE A 45 1.43 -1.84 2.32
C ILE A 45 1.65 -0.79 3.42
N GLY A 46 0.65 0.05 3.72
CA GLY A 46 0.74 1.03 4.81
C GLY A 46 1.03 0.40 6.17
N ALA A 47 0.51 -0.80 6.44
CA ALA A 47 0.80 -1.54 7.66
C ALA A 47 2.23 -2.11 7.69
N CYS A 48 2.73 -2.55 6.53
CA CYS A 48 4.11 -3.01 6.38
C CYS A 48 5.12 -1.86 6.53
N ILE A 49 4.80 -0.68 5.99
CA ILE A 49 5.58 0.55 6.18
C ILE A 49 5.64 0.93 7.66
N GLY A 50 4.53 0.78 8.38
CA GLY A 50 4.48 0.97 9.83
C GLY A 50 5.42 0.03 10.60
N GLN A 51 5.52 -1.24 10.18
CA GLN A 51 6.45 -2.20 10.78
C GLN A 51 7.91 -1.77 10.55
N GLU A 52 8.27 -1.42 9.31
CA GLU A 52 9.61 -0.94 8.97
C GLU A 52 9.96 0.32 9.76
N LEU A 53 9.02 1.26 9.91
CA LEU A 53 9.21 2.48 10.67
C LEU A 53 9.48 2.19 12.15
N ALA A 54 8.71 1.28 12.75
CA ALA A 54 8.88 0.89 14.15
C ALA A 54 10.21 0.17 14.39
N LEU A 55 10.69 -0.61 13.43
CA LEU A 55 12.00 -1.26 13.48
C LEU A 55 13.16 -0.28 13.26
N LEU A 56 13.00 0.64 12.31
CA LEU A 56 14.02 1.61 11.92
C LEU A 56 14.22 2.70 12.97
N ALA A 57 13.13 3.17 13.60
CA ALA A 57 13.14 4.33 14.49
C ALA A 57 12.08 4.20 15.61
N PRO A 58 12.24 3.23 16.52
CA PRO A 58 11.25 2.93 17.56
C PRO A 58 10.87 4.15 18.42
N ASP A 59 11.84 5.01 18.72
CA ASP A 59 11.60 6.23 19.51
C ASP A 59 10.64 7.23 18.84
N ARG A 60 10.43 7.11 17.52
CA ARG A 60 9.51 7.95 16.73
C ARG A 60 8.08 7.39 16.69
N VAL A 61 7.88 6.15 17.13
CA VAL A 61 6.61 5.43 17.07
C VAL A 61 6.03 5.26 18.47
N ARG A 62 5.00 6.05 18.82
CA ARG A 62 4.33 5.97 20.12
C ARG A 62 3.50 4.69 20.24
N SER A 63 2.80 4.34 19.16
CA SER A 63 2.11 3.07 19.00
C SER A 63 1.92 2.77 17.53
N LEU A 64 1.80 1.48 17.20
CA LEU A 64 1.45 1.02 15.87
C LEU A 64 0.21 0.14 15.95
N ILE A 65 -0.82 0.48 15.19
CA ILE A 65 -2.00 -0.35 14.99
C ILE A 65 -1.95 -0.90 13.57
N ASN A 66 -1.90 -2.23 13.44
CA ASN A 66 -1.87 -2.91 12.15
C ASN A 66 -3.16 -3.69 11.91
N SER A 67 -3.78 -3.47 10.75
CA SER A 67 -4.89 -4.27 10.23
C SER A 67 -4.52 -4.80 8.85
N GLY A 68 -4.76 -6.09 8.57
CA GLY A 68 -4.48 -6.69 7.25
C GLY A 68 -3.02 -6.58 6.78
N THR A 69 -2.07 -6.85 7.69
CA THR A 69 -0.60 -6.81 7.44
C THR A 69 -0.03 -8.22 7.24
N TRP A 70 1.23 -8.29 6.81
CA TRP A 70 2.04 -9.52 6.77
C TRP A 70 3.47 -9.17 7.15
N ALA A 71 4.17 -10.07 7.84
CA ALA A 71 5.60 -9.90 8.11
C ALA A 71 6.46 -10.27 6.89
N ARG A 72 6.00 -11.26 6.11
CA ARG A 72 6.60 -11.69 4.84
C ARG A 72 5.51 -12.35 3.99
N ALA A 73 5.48 -12.06 2.70
CA ALA A 73 4.50 -12.66 1.79
C ALA A 73 4.86 -14.13 1.49
N ASP A 74 3.95 -15.06 1.75
CA ASP A 74 4.09 -16.45 1.34
C ASP A 74 3.85 -16.63 -0.18
N HIS A 75 4.07 -17.83 -0.70
CA HIS A 75 3.91 -18.10 -2.14
C HIS A 75 2.50 -17.78 -2.65
N HIS A 76 1.47 -18.08 -1.87
CA HIS A 76 0.08 -17.84 -2.27
C HIS A 76 -0.23 -16.34 -2.34
N PHE A 77 0.19 -15.58 -1.32
CA PHE A 77 -0.04 -14.15 -1.29
C PHE A 77 0.78 -13.41 -2.36
N ARG A 78 2.01 -13.84 -2.63
CA ARG A 78 2.82 -13.34 -3.75
C ARG A 78 2.10 -13.55 -5.08
N ALA A 79 1.59 -14.75 -5.34
CA ALA A 79 0.84 -15.03 -6.57
C ALA A 79 -0.40 -14.13 -6.71
N LYS A 80 -1.11 -13.86 -5.61
CA LYS A 80 -2.25 -12.94 -5.61
C LYS A 80 -1.86 -11.49 -5.92
N LEU A 81 -0.79 -10.98 -5.30
CA LEU A 81 -0.27 -9.63 -5.58
C LEU A 81 0.16 -9.49 -7.04
N THR A 82 0.85 -10.50 -7.59
CA THR A 82 1.24 -10.54 -9.00
C THR A 82 0.02 -10.55 -9.92
N LEU A 83 -0.97 -11.40 -9.66
CA LEU A 83 -2.21 -11.43 -10.44
C LEU A 83 -2.91 -10.07 -10.50
N TRP A 84 -2.98 -9.36 -9.37
CA TRP A 84 -3.60 -8.04 -9.33
C TRP A 84 -2.86 -7.01 -10.19
N LEU A 85 -1.53 -7.04 -10.20
CA LEU A 85 -0.72 -6.20 -11.08
C LEU A 85 -0.92 -6.58 -12.56
N ASP A 86 -0.87 -7.88 -12.87
CA ASP A 86 -1.07 -8.39 -14.23
C ASP A 86 -2.44 -7.99 -14.80
N LEU A 87 -3.49 -8.00 -13.97
CA LEU A 87 -4.82 -7.57 -14.37
C LEU A 87 -4.85 -6.09 -14.73
N HIS A 88 -4.20 -5.22 -13.95
CA HIS A 88 -4.12 -3.80 -14.30
C HIS A 88 -3.33 -3.61 -15.60
N GLU A 89 -2.15 -4.22 -15.71
CA GLU A 89 -1.28 -4.08 -16.88
C GLU A 89 -1.95 -4.55 -18.18
N ARG A 90 -2.69 -5.67 -18.13
CA ARG A 90 -3.21 -6.32 -19.34
C ARG A 90 -4.66 -5.96 -19.65
N LEU A 91 -5.49 -5.70 -18.64
CA LEU A 91 -6.93 -5.49 -18.78
C LEU A 91 -7.40 -4.13 -18.23
N GLY A 92 -6.50 -3.32 -17.67
CA GLY A 92 -6.79 -2.00 -17.14
C GLY A 92 -7.23 -2.00 -15.67
N PHE A 93 -7.25 -0.80 -15.09
CA PHE A 93 -7.52 -0.57 -13.67
C PHE A 93 -8.83 -1.20 -13.18
N GLU A 94 -9.89 -1.13 -13.99
CA GLU A 94 -11.22 -1.61 -13.59
C GLU A 94 -11.24 -3.13 -13.37
N ALA A 95 -10.45 -3.90 -14.14
CA ALA A 95 -10.30 -5.33 -13.94
C ALA A 95 -9.55 -5.65 -12.63
N PHE A 96 -8.47 -4.92 -12.35
CA PHE A 96 -7.76 -4.98 -11.08
C PHE A 96 -8.68 -4.65 -9.90
N GLN A 97 -9.35 -3.50 -9.94
CA GLN A 97 -10.20 -3.00 -8.86
C GLN A 97 -11.32 -4.00 -8.56
N LYS A 98 -12.00 -4.51 -9.60
CA LYS A 98 -13.06 -5.51 -9.45
C LYS A 98 -12.53 -6.80 -8.82
N CYS A 99 -11.36 -7.29 -9.25
CA CYS A 99 -10.76 -8.49 -8.69
C CYS A 99 -10.40 -8.30 -7.21
N VAL A 100 -9.77 -7.18 -6.85
CA VAL A 100 -9.42 -6.88 -5.45
C VAL A 100 -10.67 -6.81 -4.59
N VAL A 101 -11.69 -6.05 -5.01
CA VAL A 101 -12.93 -5.87 -4.25
C VAL A 101 -13.63 -7.21 -4.01
N LEU A 102 -13.80 -8.04 -5.05
CA LEU A 102 -14.44 -9.35 -4.92
C LEU A 102 -13.61 -10.35 -4.11
N SER A 103 -12.30 -10.14 -3.99
CA SER A 103 -11.40 -11.00 -3.20
C SER A 103 -11.23 -10.55 -1.75
N ALA A 104 -11.48 -9.26 -1.47
CA ALA A 104 -11.17 -8.62 -0.19
C ALA A 104 -12.38 -8.47 0.73
N PHE A 105 -13.60 -8.43 0.18
CA PHE A 105 -14.83 -8.19 0.94
C PHE A 105 -15.81 -9.35 0.80
N ASP A 106 -16.57 -9.63 1.86
CA ASP A 106 -17.67 -10.57 1.79
C ASP A 106 -18.85 -10.04 0.98
N ALA A 107 -19.80 -10.93 0.67
CA ALA A 107 -20.95 -10.60 -0.16
C ALA A 107 -21.88 -9.55 0.49
N GLU A 108 -22.02 -9.53 1.82
CA GLU A 108 -22.87 -8.55 2.51
C GLU A 108 -22.28 -7.15 2.35
N PHE A 109 -20.99 -7.00 2.64
CA PHE A 109 -20.28 -5.73 2.52
C PHE A 109 -20.25 -5.25 1.08
N PHE A 110 -19.94 -6.14 0.13
CA PHE A 110 -19.94 -5.82 -1.29
C PHE A 110 -21.30 -5.29 -1.75
N ASN A 111 -22.39 -6.03 -1.49
CA ASN A 111 -23.72 -5.65 -1.95
C ASN A 111 -24.16 -4.29 -1.38
N ARG A 112 -23.74 -3.96 -0.15
CA ARG A 112 -24.06 -2.70 0.51
C ARG A 112 -23.24 -1.50 0.01
N TYR A 113 -21.98 -1.72 -0.39
CA TYR A 113 -21.03 -0.64 -0.63
C TYR A 113 -20.36 -0.63 -2.02
N GLN A 114 -20.80 -1.48 -2.95
CA GLN A 114 -20.20 -1.59 -4.29
C GLN A 114 -20.01 -0.23 -5.01
N ASP A 115 -20.95 0.70 -4.88
CA ASP A 115 -20.88 2.02 -5.52
C ASP A 115 -19.76 2.92 -4.94
N LYS A 116 -19.28 2.60 -3.74
CA LYS A 116 -18.11 3.27 -3.11
C LYS A 116 -16.81 2.52 -3.37
N LEU A 117 -16.88 1.24 -3.70
CA LEU A 117 -15.71 0.37 -3.88
C LEU A 117 -15.25 0.34 -5.34
N LEU A 118 -16.19 0.36 -6.27
CA LEU A 118 -15.96 0.23 -7.71
C LEU A 118 -16.14 1.57 -8.43
N GLY A 119 -15.54 1.65 -9.63
CA GLY A 119 -15.71 2.77 -10.54
C GLY A 119 -14.61 3.84 -10.42
N PRO A 120 -14.74 4.93 -11.18
CA PRO A 120 -13.72 5.97 -11.33
C PRO A 120 -13.24 6.61 -10.02
N CYS A 121 -14.16 6.79 -9.07
CA CYS A 121 -13.89 7.40 -7.76
C CYS A 121 -13.91 6.34 -6.63
N GLY A 122 -13.87 5.06 -6.99
CA GLY A 122 -13.88 3.95 -6.04
C GLY A 122 -12.53 3.74 -5.38
N GLY A 123 -12.35 2.59 -4.74
CA GLY A 123 -11.09 2.24 -4.08
C GLY A 123 -9.91 2.31 -5.04
N TRP A 124 -8.77 2.81 -4.56
CA TRP A 124 -7.51 2.90 -5.31
C TRP A 124 -7.56 3.77 -6.58
N SER A 125 -8.49 4.73 -6.68
CA SER A 125 -8.65 5.61 -7.85
C SER A 125 -7.36 6.30 -8.31
N ASP A 126 -6.43 6.60 -7.38
CA ASP A 126 -5.12 7.19 -7.69
C ASP A 126 -4.24 6.31 -8.59
N LEU A 127 -4.54 5.02 -8.70
CA LEU A 127 -3.83 4.09 -9.56
C LEU A 127 -4.40 4.05 -10.99
N ARG A 128 -5.59 4.61 -11.26
CA ARG A 128 -6.34 4.37 -12.50
C ARG A 128 -5.54 4.62 -13.78
N GLU A 129 -4.76 5.69 -13.79
CA GLU A 129 -3.90 6.09 -14.91
C GLU A 129 -2.41 6.06 -14.53
N ASN A 130 -2.09 5.34 -13.46
CA ASN A 130 -0.77 5.34 -12.83
C ASN A 130 -0.28 3.91 -12.55
N LEU A 131 -0.13 3.14 -13.63
CA LEU A 131 0.40 1.78 -13.57
C LEU A 131 1.79 1.73 -12.92
N ILE A 132 2.62 2.75 -13.15
CA ILE A 132 3.98 2.84 -12.57
C ILE A 132 3.92 2.85 -11.04
N ALA A 133 3.03 3.64 -10.44
CA ALA A 133 2.86 3.63 -8.99
C ALA A 133 2.37 2.26 -8.48
N GLN A 134 1.43 1.61 -9.18
CA GLN A 134 1.00 0.27 -8.79
C GLN A 134 2.13 -0.77 -8.88
N GLN A 135 2.95 -0.74 -9.92
CA GLN A 135 4.12 -1.61 -10.07
C GLN A 135 5.07 -1.44 -8.89
N ARG A 136 5.35 -0.20 -8.49
CA ARG A 136 6.26 0.13 -7.39
C ARG A 136 5.71 -0.29 -6.03
N LEU A 137 4.44 -0.01 -5.74
CA LEU A 137 3.77 -0.47 -4.52
C LEU A 137 3.72 -2.00 -4.46
N THR A 138 3.45 -2.67 -5.60
CA THR A 138 3.43 -4.14 -5.67
C THR A 138 4.82 -4.74 -5.44
N HIS A 139 5.87 -4.17 -6.03
CA HIS A 139 7.25 -4.62 -5.82
C HIS A 139 7.65 -4.50 -4.34
N ALA A 140 7.37 -3.36 -3.71
CA ALA A 140 7.63 -3.16 -2.29
C ALA A 140 6.83 -4.14 -1.41
N ALA A 141 5.56 -4.41 -1.76
CA ALA A 141 4.74 -5.40 -1.05
C ALA A 141 5.29 -6.83 -1.17
N LEU A 142 5.77 -7.20 -2.37
CA LEU A 142 6.34 -8.52 -2.65
C LEU A 142 7.68 -8.73 -1.94
N THR A 143 8.50 -7.69 -1.80
CA THR A 143 9.84 -7.77 -1.20
C THR A 143 9.86 -7.52 0.30
N HIS A 144 8.73 -7.09 0.89
CA HIS A 144 8.64 -6.83 2.32
C HIS A 144 9.03 -8.05 3.18
N ASN A 145 9.92 -7.80 4.13
CA ASN A 145 10.31 -8.76 5.14
C ASN A 145 10.66 -8.05 6.47
N SER A 146 9.80 -8.20 7.48
CA SER A 146 10.00 -7.63 8.82
C SER A 146 10.50 -8.66 9.85
N VAL A 147 10.98 -9.83 9.41
CA VAL A 147 11.50 -10.93 10.25
C VAL A 147 12.90 -11.36 9.84
#